data_AF-A0A2N5GWV9-F1
#
_entry.id   AF-A0A2N5GWV9-F1
#
_cell.length_a   1.000
_cell.length_b   1.000
_cell.length_c   1.000
_cell.angle_alpha   90.00
_cell.angle_beta   90.00
_cell.angle_gamma   90.00
#
_symmetry.space_group_name_H-M   'P 1'
#
loop_
_entity.id
_entity.type
_entity.pdbx_description
1 polymer ?
#
loop_
_entity_poly.entity_id
_entity_poly.type
_entity_poly.pdbx_seq_one_letter_code
_entity_poly.pdbx_strand_id
1 'polypeptide(L)'
;MDEMVIKVQQWVNSTYSGRYGYNRAPETGKTGWSTMYALTTALQIELGISKPSDNFGEGIKAAYRAWGEMVRGLVPTDAKRAKHC
;
A
#
# COMPACT_ATOMS: atom_id res chain seq x y z
N MET A 1 -21.01 -3.94 7.41
CA MET A 1 -19.84 -4.63 6.83
C MET A 1 -19.87 -4.31 5.37
N ASP A 2 -18.77 -3.82 4.82
CA ASP A 2 -18.63 -3.41 3.44
C ASP A 2 -17.81 -4.48 2.70
N GLU A 3 -18.40 -5.03 1.62
CA GLU A 3 -17.78 -6.10 0.84
C GLU A 3 -16.53 -5.64 0.09
N MET A 4 -16.50 -4.38 -0.34
CA MET A 4 -15.34 -3.81 -1.03
C MET A 4 -14.18 -3.62 -0.06
N VAL A 5 -14.48 -3.23 1.18
CA VAL A 5 -13.47 -3.15 2.24
C VAL A 5 -12.87 -4.53 2.54
N ILE A 6 -13.69 -5.59 2.58
CA ILE A 6 -13.19 -6.96 2.78
C ILE A 6 -12.29 -7.41 1.65
N LYS A 7 -12.68 -7.13 0.39
CA LYS A 7 -11.86 -7.47 -0.78
C LYS A 7 -10.49 -6.77 -0.72
N VAL A 8 -10.47 -5.50 -0.32
CA VAL A 8 -9.22 -4.76 -0.15
C VAL A 8 -8.37 -5.35 0.97
N GLN A 9 -8.97 -5.65 2.13
CA GLN A 9 -8.28 -6.26 3.28
C GLN A 9 -7.65 -7.62 2.91
N GLN A 10 -8.39 -8.46 2.20
CA GLN A 10 -7.91 -9.75 1.70
C GLN A 10 -6.79 -9.58 0.68
N TRP A 11 -6.96 -8.67 -0.28
CA TRP A 11 -5.96 -8.41 -1.32
C TRP A 11 -4.64 -7.91 -0.71
N VAL A 12 -4.70 -6.93 0.19
CA VAL A 12 -3.49 -6.36 0.81
C VAL A 12 -2.79 -7.41 1.68
N ASN A 13 -3.54 -8.22 2.42
CA ASN A 13 -2.98 -9.33 3.17
C ASN A 13 -2.34 -10.38 2.27
N SER A 14 -3.01 -10.79 1.19
CA SER A 14 -2.48 -11.80 0.28
C SER A 14 -1.22 -11.33 -0.46
N THR A 15 -1.16 -10.04 -0.80
CA THR A 15 -0.08 -9.49 -1.64
C THR A 15 1.18 -9.18 -0.83
N TYR A 16 1.01 -8.69 0.40
CA TYR A 16 2.12 -8.17 1.21
C TYR A 16 2.42 -8.99 2.48
N SER A 17 1.63 -10.03 2.79
CA SER A 17 1.94 -10.93 3.90
C SER A 17 3.34 -11.53 3.76
N GLY A 18 4.14 -11.44 4.82
CA GLY A 18 5.53 -11.92 4.83
C GLY A 18 6.56 -10.90 4.35
N ARG A 19 6.13 -9.71 3.86
CA ARG A 19 7.06 -8.59 3.62
C ARG A 19 7.50 -7.97 4.94
N TYR A 20 8.79 -7.62 5.03
CA TYR A 20 9.35 -6.98 6.21
C TYR A 20 8.61 -5.68 6.53
N GLY A 21 8.14 -5.55 7.77
CA GLY A 21 7.38 -4.39 8.24
C GLY A 21 5.88 -4.40 7.92
N TYR A 22 5.36 -5.36 7.16
CA TYR A 22 3.93 -5.44 6.85
C TYR A 22 3.12 -6.08 7.99
N ASN A 23 2.13 -5.33 8.49
CA ASN A 23 1.16 -5.81 9.46
C ASN A 23 -0.17 -6.13 8.77
N ARG A 24 -0.72 -7.33 9.04
CA ARG A 24 -1.99 -7.78 8.45
C ARG A 24 -3.16 -6.93 8.94
N ALA A 25 -4.03 -6.54 8.01
CA ALA A 25 -5.30 -5.91 8.32
C ALA A 25 -6.35 -6.97 8.71
N PRO A 26 -7.23 -6.71 9.69
CA PRO A 26 -8.33 -7.60 10.02
C PRO A 26 -9.40 -7.58 8.93
N GLU A 27 -9.73 -8.75 8.36
CA GLU A 27 -10.68 -8.94 7.25
C GLU A 27 -12.14 -8.91 7.71
N THR A 28 -12.54 -7.79 8.33
CA THR A 28 -13.85 -7.61 8.98
C THR A 28 -14.83 -6.83 8.14
N GLY A 29 -14.37 -6.29 7.00
CA GLY A 29 -15.16 -5.42 6.12
C GLY A 29 -15.54 -4.11 6.80
N LYS A 30 -14.81 -3.74 7.85
CA LYS A 30 -14.90 -2.45 8.52
C LYS A 30 -13.63 -1.68 8.25
N THR A 31 -13.78 -0.46 7.76
CA THR A 31 -12.67 0.48 7.66
C THR A 31 -12.18 0.84 9.05
N GLY A 32 -10.87 0.96 9.22
CA GLY A 32 -10.26 1.38 10.46
C GLY A 32 -8.78 1.66 10.27
N TRP A 33 -8.14 2.18 11.32
CA TRP A 33 -6.71 2.51 11.30
C TRP A 33 -5.82 1.34 10.87
N SER A 34 -6.15 0.11 11.28
CA SER A 34 -5.44 -1.10 10.84
C SER A 34 -5.47 -1.34 9.33
N THR A 35 -6.59 -1.03 8.67
CA THR A 35 -6.70 -1.11 7.20
C THR A 35 -5.90 0.00 6.54
N MET A 36 -5.94 1.21 7.09
CA MET A 36 -5.17 2.35 6.57
C MET A 36 -3.66 2.13 6.72
N TYR A 37 -3.21 1.57 7.84
CA TYR A 37 -1.80 1.23 8.06
C TYR A 37 -1.34 0.13 7.10
N ALA A 38 -2.10 -0.95 6.94
CA ALA A 38 -1.76 -2.00 5.97
C ALA A 38 -1.61 -1.44 4.55
N LEU A 39 -2.50 -0.55 4.12
CA LEU A 39 -2.40 0.11 2.81
C LEU A 39 -1.21 1.07 2.71
N THR A 40 -0.91 1.80 3.78
CA THR A 40 0.22 2.74 3.83
C THR A 40 1.56 1.99 3.77
N THR A 41 1.68 0.90 4.52
CA THR A 41 2.85 0.03 4.50
C THR A 41 3.00 -0.67 3.16
N ALA A 42 1.91 -1.15 2.56
CA ALA A 42 1.90 -1.71 1.21
C ALA A 42 2.45 -0.72 0.18
N LEU A 43 1.98 0.53 0.20
CA LEU A 43 2.49 1.58 -0.68
C LEU A 43 4.00 1.83 -0.47
N GLN A 44 4.46 1.85 0.77
CA GLN A 44 5.88 2.04 1.09
C GLN A 44 6.75 0.90 0.54
N ILE A 45 6.25 -0.33 0.61
CA ILE A 45 6.91 -1.50 0.02
C ILE A 45 7.01 -1.35 -1.50
N GLU A 46 5.95 -0.95 -2.18
CA GLU A 46 5.94 -0.74 -3.64
C GLU A 46 6.91 0.38 -4.08
N LEU A 47 6.98 1.46 -3.30
CA LEU A 47 7.94 2.53 -3.51
C LEU A 47 9.40 2.10 -3.21
N GLY A 48 9.62 0.92 -2.64
CA GLY A 48 10.96 0.39 -2.33
C GLY A 48 11.57 0.97 -1.04
N ILE A 49 10.75 1.51 -0.15
CA ILE A 49 11.20 2.07 1.13
C ILE A 49 11.48 0.91 2.11
N SER A 50 12.74 0.72 2.48
CA SER A 50 13.20 -0.40 3.31
C SER A 50 12.82 -0.30 4.80
N LYS A 51 12.43 0.89 5.27
CA LYS A 51 11.87 1.12 6.61
C LYS A 51 10.47 1.73 6.48
N PRO A 52 9.44 0.90 6.34
CA PRO A 52 8.07 1.37 6.39
C PRO A 52 7.82 2.05 7.74
N SER A 53 7.15 3.21 7.71
CA SER A 53 6.72 3.91 8.92
C SER A 53 5.25 4.25 8.77
N ASP A 54 4.45 4.16 9.82
CA ASP A 54 2.99 4.35 9.72
C ASP A 54 2.54 5.78 9.37
N ASN A 55 3.48 6.69 9.06
CA ASN A 55 3.24 8.10 8.77
C ASN A 55 3.68 8.48 7.35
N PHE A 56 2.93 9.34 6.68
CA PHE A 56 3.31 10.01 5.41
C PHE A 56 4.37 11.13 5.64
N GLY A 57 5.57 10.74 6.06
CA GLY A 57 6.70 11.65 6.26
C GLY A 57 7.37 12.12 4.96
N GLU A 58 8.42 12.93 5.08
CA GLU A 58 9.17 13.49 3.93
C GLU A 58 9.75 12.40 3.02
N GLY A 59 10.22 11.28 3.58
CA GLY A 59 10.76 10.17 2.79
C GLY A 59 9.74 9.52 1.85
N ILE A 60 8.48 9.41 2.28
CA ILE A 60 7.40 8.87 1.44
C ILE A 60 6.99 9.88 0.39
N LYS A 61 6.90 11.17 0.74
CA LYS A 61 6.61 12.23 -0.22
C LYS A 61 7.67 12.29 -1.32
N ALA A 62 8.95 12.15 -0.96
CA ALA A 62 10.05 12.11 -1.92
C ALA A 62 9.99 10.86 -2.83
N ALA A 63 9.76 9.68 -2.26
CA ALA A 63 9.65 8.45 -3.04
C ALA A 63 8.42 8.46 -3.97
N TYR A 64 7.29 8.99 -3.51
CA TYR A 64 6.08 9.15 -4.32
C TYR A 64 6.29 10.13 -5.48
N ARG A 65 6.99 11.25 -5.23
CA ARG A 65 7.40 12.19 -6.28
C ARG A 65 8.30 11.55 -7.33
N ALA A 66 9.26 10.74 -6.88
CA ALA A 66 10.19 10.04 -7.77
C ALA A 66 9.48 8.95 -8.60
N TRP A 67 8.45 8.32 -8.04
CA TRP A 67 7.60 7.35 -8.76
C TRP A 67 6.71 8.03 -9.81
N GLY A 68 6.25 9.24 -9.52
CA GLY A 68 5.35 10.03 -10.33
C GLY A 68 4.15 10.43 -9.48
N GLU A 69 3.91 11.73 -9.32
CA GLU A 69 2.71 12.16 -8.61
C GLU A 69 1.48 11.87 -9.49
N MET A 70 0.47 11.20 -8.95
CA MET A 70 -0.81 11.06 -9.64
C MET A 70 -1.42 12.44 -9.86
N VAL A 71 -1.54 12.83 -11.12
CA VAL A 71 -2.30 14.02 -11.54
C VAL A 71 -3.53 13.57 -12.31
N ARG A 72 -4.60 14.37 -12.29
CA ARG A 72 -5.85 14.03 -12.97
C ARG A 72 -5.57 13.71 -14.45
N GLY A 73 -5.85 12.49 -14.88
CA GLY A 73 -5.63 12.02 -16.25
C GLY A 73 -4.27 11.36 -16.52
N LEU A 74 -3.36 11.33 -15.54
CA LEU A 74 -2.08 10.62 -15.63
C LEU A 74 -1.90 9.75 -14.38
N VAL A 75 -2.10 8.46 -14.56
CA VAL A 75 -1.70 7.45 -13.59
C VAL A 75 -0.29 7.00 -13.98
N PRO A 76 0.74 7.27 -13.16
CA PRO A 76 2.06 6.70 -13.37
C PRO A 76 1.94 5.18 -13.45
N THR A 77 2.25 4.61 -14.61
CA THR A 77 2.15 3.17 -14.82
C THR A 77 3.42 2.49 -14.36
N ASP A 78 3.28 1.54 -13.44
CA ASP A 78 4.40 0.74 -12.96
C ASP A 78 4.95 -0.21 -14.03
N ALA A 79 6.17 0.04 -14.51
CA ALA A 79 7.00 -1.02 -15.09
C ALA A 79 7.38 -2.10 -14.04
N LYS A 80 7.18 -1.82 -12.74
CA LYS A 80 7.49 -2.74 -11.62
C LYS A 80 6.45 -3.85 -11.40
N ARG A 81 5.17 -3.61 -11.77
CA ARG A 81 4.09 -4.60 -11.57
C ARG A 81 4.21 -5.84 -12.47
N ALA A 82 5.09 -5.78 -13.48
CA ALA A 82 5.36 -6.88 -14.40
C ALA A 82 6.18 -8.04 -13.79
N LYS A 83 6.65 -7.93 -12.53
CA LYS A 83 7.53 -8.93 -11.89
C LYS A 83 6.88 -9.78 -10.80
N HIS A 84 5.55 -9.79 -10.68
CA HIS A 84 4.83 -10.62 -9.69
C HIS A 84 3.76 -11.54 -10.32
N CYS A 85 3.90 -11.85 -11.61
CA CYS A 85 3.27 -13.02 -12.23
C CYS A 85 4.30 -14.15 -12.31
#